data_AF-A0A369AKG3-F1
#
_entry.id   AF-A0A369AKG3-F1
#
_cell.length_a   1.000
_cell.length_b   1.000
_cell.length_c   1.000
_cell.angle_alpha   90.00
_cell.angle_beta   90.00
_cell.angle_gamma   90.00
#
_symmetry.space_group_name_H-M   'P 1'
#
loop_
_entity.id
_entity.type
_entity.pdbx_description
1 polymer ?
#
loop_
_entity_poly.entity_id
_entity_poly.type
_entity_poly.pdbx_seq_one_letter_code
_entity_poly.pdbx_strand_id
1 'polypeptide(L)' 'MKPRSCAQPEDELPAMLDALADDIDHCPDILRDVPADLVERIRLLTAGVEADLEQPLPPELDDEGMS' A
#
# COMPACT_ATOMS: atom_id res chain seq x y z
N MET A 1 -19.46 -20.27 -27.69
CA MET A 1 -19.17 -20.47 -26.26
C MET A 1 -18.16 -19.42 -25.84
N LYS A 2 -18.51 -18.49 -24.95
CA LYS A 2 -17.55 -17.59 -24.31
C LYS A 2 -17.20 -18.20 -22.96
N PRO A 3 -15.92 -18.40 -22.60
CA PRO A 3 -15.57 -18.65 -21.21
C PRO A 3 -15.78 -17.33 -20.46
N ARG A 4 -16.70 -17.33 -19.48
CA ARG A 4 -16.67 -16.35 -18.40
C ARG A 4 -15.53 -16.81 -17.51
N SER A 5 -14.40 -16.11 -17.56
CA SER A 5 -13.34 -16.34 -16.58
C SER A 5 -13.88 -15.89 -15.23
N CYS A 6 -13.98 -16.83 -14.30
CA CYS A 6 -14.38 -16.60 -12.92
C CYS A 6 -13.18 -16.08 -12.12
N ALA A 7 -12.53 -15.01 -12.56
CA ALA A 7 -11.58 -14.33 -11.69
C ALA A 7 -12.42 -13.62 -10.63
N GLN A 8 -12.37 -14.12 -9.40
CA GLN A 8 -13.00 -13.45 -8.28
C GLN A 8 -12.13 -12.23 -7.93
N PRO A 9 -12.72 -11.09 -7.52
CA PRO A 9 -11.95 -9.89 -7.20
C PRO A 9 -10.91 -10.13 -6.08
N GLU A 10 -11.14 -11.13 -5.22
CA GLU A 10 -10.16 -11.59 -4.23
C GLU A 10 -8.86 -12.19 -4.82
N ASP A 11 -8.86 -12.64 -6.07
CA ASP A 11 -7.67 -13.14 -6.77
C ASP A 11 -6.88 -12.03 -7.48
N GLU A 12 -7.46 -10.84 -7.65
CA GLU A 12 -6.82 -9.71 -8.32
C GLU A 12 -5.79 -9.02 -7.43
N LEU A 13 -6.03 -8.99 -6.11
CA LEU A 13 -5.12 -8.35 -5.16
C LEU A 13 -3.79 -9.12 -5.02
N PRO A 14 -3.76 -10.46 -4.86
CA PRO A 14 -2.51 -11.22 -4.91
C PRO A 14 -1.74 -11.02 -6.22
N ALA A 15 -2.43 -11.08 -7.37
CA ALA A 15 -1.78 -10.91 -8.67
C ALA A 15 -1.20 -9.50 -8.88
N MET A 16 -1.88 -8.47 -8.37
CA MET A 16 -1.39 -7.09 -8.38
C MET A 16 -0.15 -6.94 -7.46
N LEU A 17 -0.18 -7.55 -6.27
CA LEU A 17 0.97 -7.52 -5.36
C LEU A 17 2.19 -8.26 -5.93
N ASP A 18 1.98 -9.38 -6.61
CA ASP A 18 3.03 -10.12 -7.30
C ASP A 18 3.64 -9.28 -8.44
N ALA A 19 2.82 -8.60 -9.24
CA ALA A 19 3.30 -7.70 -10.29
C ALA A 19 4.10 -6.52 -9.72
N LEU A 20 3.65 -5.96 -8.59
CA LEU A 20 4.38 -4.88 -7.92
C LEU A 20 5.72 -5.35 -7.37
N ALA A 21 5.79 -6.57 -6.81
CA ALA A 21 7.04 -7.16 -6.36
C ALA A 21 8.01 -7.38 -7.54
N ASP A 22 7.50 -7.89 -8.66
CA ASP A 22 8.28 -8.09 -9.88
C ASP A 22 8.83 -6.75 -10.41
N ASP A 23 8.02 -5.69 -10.44
CA ASP A 23 8.46 -4.34 -10.85
C ASP A 23 9.54 -3.76 -9.91
N ILE A 24 9.41 -3.98 -8.60
CA ILE A 24 10.41 -3.55 -7.61
C ILE A 24 11.76 -4.24 -7.84
N ASP A 25 11.74 -5.54 -8.11
CA ASP A 25 12.96 -6.34 -8.32
C ASP A 25 13.63 -6.05 -9.67
N HIS A 26 12.84 -5.81 -10.71
CA HIS A 26 13.34 -5.61 -12.08
C HIS A 26 13.66 -4.15 -12.43
N CYS A 27 13.10 -3.19 -11.68
CA CYS A 27 13.32 -1.76 -11.91
C CYS A 27 13.81 -1.05 -10.62
N PRO A 28 14.97 -1.41 -10.06
CA PRO A 28 15.46 -0.76 -8.84
C PRO A 28 15.75 0.74 -9.04
N ASP A 29 16.07 1.15 -10.27
CA ASP A 29 16.45 2.54 -10.59
C ASP A 29 15.29 3.54 -10.52
N ILE A 30 14.03 3.09 -10.60
CA ILE A 30 12.85 3.96 -10.43
C ILE A 30 12.46 4.13 -8.95
N LEU A 31 13.01 3.29 -8.07
CA LEU A 31 12.73 3.34 -6.65
C LEU A 31 13.63 4.39 -6.00
N ARG A 32 13.02 5.27 -5.20
CA ARG A 32 13.78 6.20 -4.37
C ARG A 32 14.26 5.47 -3.12
N ASP A 33 15.56 5.55 -2.85
CA ASP A 33 16.12 5.10 -1.59
C ASP A 33 15.41 5.78 -0.42
N VAL A 34 14.91 4.95 0.51
CA VAL A 34 14.36 5.42 1.77
C VAL A 34 15.45 5.28 2.84
N PRO A 35 15.84 6.38 3.52
CA PRO A 35 16.85 6.33 4.57
C PRO A 35 16.45 5.35 5.69
N ALA A 36 17.39 4.51 6.11
CA ALA A 36 17.12 3.46 7.11
C ALA A 36 16.65 4.03 8.45
N ASP A 37 17.13 5.22 8.83
CA ASP A 37 16.70 5.94 10.03
C ASP A 37 15.24 6.39 9.95
N LEU A 38 14.78 6.80 8.76
CA LEU A 38 13.38 7.13 8.53
C LEU A 38 12.49 5.89 8.66
N VAL A 39 12.92 4.75 8.10
CA VAL A 39 12.21 3.47 8.23
C VAL A 39 12.12 3.05 9.70
N GLU A 40 13.22 3.14 10.45
CA GLU A 40 13.25 2.78 11.86
C GLU A 40 12.34 3.70 12.71
N ARG A 41 12.39 5.01 12.45
CA ARG A 41 11.49 5.98 13.12
C ARG A 41 10.03 5.70 12.83
N ILE A 42 9.66 5.41 11.59
CA ILE A 42 8.28 5.04 11.24
C ILE A 42 7.87 3.77 11.99
N ARG A 43 8.71 2.73 11.97
CA ARG A 43 8.43 1.48 12.70
C ARG A 43 8.25 1.70 14.20
N LEU A 44 9.06 2.56 14.82
CA LEU A 44 8.93 2.89 16.24
C LEU A 44 7.64 3.67 16.53
N LEU A 45 7.24 4.58 15.63
CA LEU A 45 6.01 5.35 15.77
C LEU A 45 4.75 4.51 15.55
N THR A 46 4.82 3.49 14.69
CA THR A 46 3.71 2.57 14.42
C THR A 46 3.74 1.32 15.29
N ALA A 47 4.79 1.13 16.10
CA ALA A 47 4.87 0.00 17.03
C ALA A 47 3.74 0.07 18.06
N GLY A 48 2.80 -0.87 17.98
CA GLY A 48 1.61 -0.92 18.84
C GLY A 48 0.39 -0.17 18.29
N VAL A 49 0.48 0.37 17.07
CA VAL A 49 -0.68 0.86 16.33
C VAL A 49 -1.21 -0.30 15.48
N GLU A 50 -2.23 -1.00 15.97
CA GLU A 50 -3.05 -1.88 15.13
C GLU A 50 -4.05 -1.01 14.39
N ALA A 51 -3.85 -0.86 13.08
CA ALA A 51 -4.83 -0.22 12.22
C ALA A 51 -5.93 -1.25 11.92
N ASP A 52 -7.14 -1.00 12.43
CA ASP A 52 -8.33 -1.73 12.00
C ASP A 52 -8.69 -1.29 10.58
N LEU A 53 -8.39 -2.14 9.61
CA LEU A 53 -8.65 -1.86 8.19
C LEU A 53 -10.11 -2.04 7.80
N GLU A 54 -10.94 -2.60 8.68
CA GLU A 54 -12.40 -2.68 8.50
C GLU A 54 -13.10 -1.41 8.99
N GLN A 55 -12.40 -0.59 9.78
CA GLN A 55 -12.93 0.68 10.24
C GLN A 55 -12.92 1.69 9.07
N PRO A 56 -14.06 2.31 8.75
CA PRO A 56 -14.09 3.36 7.74
C PRO A 56 -13.16 4.51 8.15
N LEU A 57 -12.40 5.02 7.18
CA LEU A 57 -11.51 6.15 7.39
C LEU A 57 -12.31 7.33 7.97
N PRO A 58 -11.74 8.06 8.95
CA PRO A 58 -12.35 9.30 9.38
C PRO A 58 -12.50 10.23 8.18
N PRO A 59 -13.55 11.07 8.15
CA PRO A 59 -13.70 12.06 7.08
C PRO A 59 -12.42 12.90 7.00
N GLU A 60 -12.01 13.23 5.77
CA GLU A 60 -10.85 14.10 5.55
C GLU A 60 -11.05 15.37 6.38
N LEU A 61 -10.05 15.72 7.19
CA LEU A 61 -10.03 17.01 7.83
C LEU A 61 -9.84 18.01 6.70
N ASP A 62 -10.86 18.83 6.44
CA ASP A 62 -10.73 19.95 5.53
C ASP A 62 -9.44 20.70 5.88
N ASP A 63 -8.59 20.97 4.89
CA ASP A 63 -7.38 21.78 5.00
C ASP A 63 -7.75 23.25 5.29
N GLU A 64 -8.51 23.52 6.36
CA GLU A 64 -8.72 24.85 6.90
C GLU A 64 -7.48 25.27 7.70
N GLY A 65 -6.37 25.57 7.00
CA GLY A 65 -5.17 25.99 7.71
C GLY A 65 -3.92 26.38 6.94
N MET A 66 -3.89 26.35 5.60
CA MET A 66 -2.79 26.98 4.84
C MET A 66 -3.27 28.29 4.21
N SER A 67 -3.25 29.35 5.03
CA SER A 67 -3.22 30.75 4.57
C SER A 67 -1.82 31.33 4.72
#